data_AF-A0A0F8YJT7-F1
#
_entry.id   AF-A0A0F8YJT7-F1
#
_cell.length_a   1.000
_cell.length_b   1.000
_cell.length_c   1.000
_cell.angle_alpha   90.00
_cell.angle_beta   90.00
_cell.angle_gamma   90.00
#
_symmetry.space_group_name_H-M   'P 1'
#
loop_
_entity.id
_entity.type
_entity.pdbx_description
1 polymer ?
#
loop_
_entity_poly.entity_id
_entity_poly.type
_entity_poly.pdbx_seq_one_letter_code
_entity_poly.pdbx_strand_id
1 'polypeptide(L)'
;MKIRDGFVSNSSSSSFVISRQDITAKQLYQIINHEALASSFGTPCPPEDAWSIDDTLAEVVSGSCWMDSFNMREFMENIGVDVEKVKWDS
;
A
#
# COMPACT_ATOMS: atom_id res chain seq x y z
N MET A 1 -11.55 -26.26 31.49
CA MET A 1 -11.13 -25.74 30.17
C MET A 1 -11.42 -24.26 30.15
N LYS A 2 -10.40 -23.40 30.10
CA LYS A 2 -10.60 -21.95 29.85
C LYS A 2 -10.66 -21.77 28.33
N ILE A 3 -11.84 -21.54 27.80
CA ILE A 3 -12.02 -21.08 26.42
C ILE A 3 -11.46 -19.66 26.40
N ARG A 4 -10.25 -19.50 25.86
CA ARG A 4 -9.71 -18.20 25.49
C ARG A 4 -10.36 -17.86 24.16
N ASP A 5 -11.49 -17.18 24.21
CA ASP A 5 -12.10 -16.57 23.04
C ASP A 5 -11.26 -15.34 22.67
N GLY A 6 -10.05 -15.63 22.17
CA GLY A 6 -9.22 -14.65 21.50
C GLY A 6 -9.72 -14.58 20.08
N PHE A 7 -10.75 -13.78 19.82
CA PHE A 7 -10.99 -13.30 18.47
C PHE A 7 -9.76 -12.46 18.11
N VAL A 8 -8.80 -13.08 17.43
CA VAL A 8 -7.68 -12.35 16.84
C VAL A 8 -8.29 -11.67 15.63
N SER A 9 -8.70 -10.41 15.79
CA SER A 9 -8.98 -9.56 14.62
C SER A 9 -7.65 -9.38 13.90
N ASN A 10 -7.35 -10.26 12.94
CA ASN A 10 -6.19 -10.13 12.07
C ASN A 10 -6.49 -9.25 10.85
N SER A 11 -7.58 -8.49 10.85
CA SER A 11 -7.73 -7.36 9.92
C SER A 11 -6.85 -6.21 10.40
N SER A 12 -5.54 -6.34 10.20
CA SER A 12 -4.69 -5.17 10.01
C SER A 12 -4.97 -4.69 8.59
N SER A 13 -6.03 -3.89 8.47
CA SER A 13 -6.25 -3.10 7.27
C SER A 13 -5.38 -1.86 7.39
N SER A 14 -4.41 -1.71 6.51
CA SER A 14 -3.56 -0.52 6.46
C SER A 14 -4.03 0.39 5.34
N SER A 15 -3.82 1.70 5.51
CA SER A 15 -4.07 2.66 4.44
C SER A 15 -3.00 3.73 4.38
N PHE A 16 -2.88 4.38 3.23
CA PHE A 16 -1.98 5.50 3.04
C PHE A 16 -2.63 6.64 2.25
N VAL A 17 -2.09 7.84 2.43
CA VAL A 17 -2.38 9.03 1.61
C VAL A 17 -1.08 9.76 1.30
N ILE A 18 -0.87 10.12 0.03
CA ILE A 18 0.24 10.96 -0.43
C ILE A 18 -0.25 12.06 -1.37
N SER A 19 0.39 13.23 -1.32
CA SER A 19 0.12 14.32 -2.26
C SER A 19 0.62 13.99 -3.66
N ARG A 20 -0.18 14.30 -4.68
CA ARG A 20 0.19 14.13 -6.09
C ARG A 20 1.41 14.99 -6.49
N GLN A 21 1.68 16.06 -5.74
CA GLN A 21 2.83 16.93 -5.97
C GLN A 21 4.15 16.31 -5.47
N ASP A 22 4.06 15.34 -4.56
CA ASP A 22 5.22 14.67 -3.96
C ASP A 22 5.63 13.39 -4.69
N ILE A 23 4.89 13.01 -5.74
CA ILE A 23 5.20 11.85 -6.58
C ILE A 23 5.23 12.22 -8.05
N THR A 24 6.14 11.60 -8.79
CA THR A 24 6.21 11.75 -10.25
C THR A 24 5.12 10.92 -10.93
N ALA A 25 4.76 11.27 -12.17
CA ALA A 25 3.82 10.48 -12.98
C ALA A 25 4.27 9.02 -13.15
N LYS A 26 5.59 8.78 -13.21
CA LYS A 26 6.16 7.43 -13.24
C LYS A 26 5.89 6.66 -11.95
N GLN A 27 6.12 7.29 -10.80
CA GLN A 27 5.86 6.67 -9.49
C GLN A 27 4.38 6.41 -9.29
N LEU A 28 3.51 7.35 -9.69
CA LEU A 28 2.07 7.13 -9.66
C LEU A 28 1.67 5.90 -10.49
N TYR A 29 2.19 5.79 -11.72
CA TYR A 29 1.95 4.61 -12.54
C TYR A 29 2.42 3.32 -11.85
N GLN A 30 3.59 3.35 -11.18
CA GLN A 30 4.12 2.21 -10.44
C GLN A 30 3.27 1.85 -9.21
N ILE A 31 2.75 2.86 -8.49
CA ILE A 31 1.83 2.67 -7.35
C ILE A 31 0.52 2.04 -7.83
N ILE A 32 -0.05 2.51 -8.93
CA ILE A 32 -1.31 1.97 -9.47
C ILE A 32 -1.11 0.53 -9.97
N ASN A 33 0.01 0.25 -10.62
CA ASN A 33 0.30 -1.06 -11.23
C ASN A 33 1.26 -1.92 -10.36
N HIS A 34 1.24 -1.72 -9.05
CA HIS A 34 2.18 -2.38 -8.12
C HIS A 34 2.08 -3.90 -8.21
N GLU A 35 0.89 -4.48 -8.33
CA GLU A 35 0.68 -5.94 -8.47
C GLU A 35 1.53 -6.57 -9.59
N ALA A 36 1.64 -5.90 -10.74
CA ALA A 36 2.40 -6.39 -11.89
C ALA A 36 3.89 -6.08 -11.79
N LEU A 37 4.25 -4.97 -11.13
CA LEU A 37 5.60 -4.44 -11.12
C LEU A 37 6.42 -4.89 -9.92
N ALA A 38 5.79 -5.17 -8.78
CA ALA A 38 6.48 -5.43 -7.52
C ALA A 38 7.39 -6.66 -7.57
N SER A 39 7.06 -7.66 -8.39
CA SER A 39 7.96 -8.79 -8.71
C SER A 39 9.31 -8.35 -9.29
N SER A 40 9.33 -7.30 -10.11
CA SER A 40 10.57 -6.73 -10.68
C SER A 40 11.44 -6.02 -9.63
N PHE A 41 10.84 -5.65 -8.50
CA PHE A 41 11.50 -5.01 -7.36
C PHE A 41 11.81 -5.99 -6.22
N GLY A 42 11.67 -7.30 -6.44
CA GLY A 42 11.95 -8.32 -5.43
C GLY A 42 10.89 -8.44 -4.33
N THR A 43 9.75 -7.77 -4.49
CA THR A 43 8.62 -7.74 -3.56
C THR A 43 7.37 -8.24 -4.28
N PRO A 44 7.26 -9.53 -4.64
CA PRO A 44 6.10 -10.02 -5.37
C PRO A 44 4.80 -9.76 -4.58
N CYS A 45 3.85 -9.08 -5.22
CA CYS A 45 2.52 -8.81 -4.69
C CYS A 45 1.55 -9.78 -5.38
N PRO A 46 1.02 -10.80 -4.67
CA PRO A 46 -0.01 -11.64 -5.25
C PRO A 46 -1.32 -10.83 -5.39
N PRO A 47 -2.17 -11.11 -6.39
CA PRO A 47 -3.36 -10.31 -6.66
C PRO A 47 -4.35 -10.20 -5.48
N GLU A 48 -4.41 -11.22 -4.63
CA GLU A 48 -5.22 -11.20 -3.41
C GLU A 48 -4.76 -10.18 -2.35
N ASP A 49 -3.49 -9.78 -2.40
CA ASP A 49 -2.87 -8.81 -1.49
C ASP A 49 -2.68 -7.43 -2.14
N ALA A 50 -3.25 -7.23 -3.34
CA ALA A 50 -3.16 -5.98 -4.06
C ALA A 50 -3.89 -4.87 -3.28
N TRP A 51 -3.22 -3.73 -3.15
CA TRP A 51 -3.79 -2.55 -2.53
C TRP A 51 -4.83 -1.92 -3.47
N SER A 52 -5.97 -1.54 -2.93
CA SER A 52 -6.93 -0.71 -3.67
C SER A 52 -6.41 0.71 -3.70
N ILE A 53 -6.06 1.21 -4.89
CA ILE A 53 -5.54 2.56 -5.10
C ILE A 53 -6.63 3.47 -5.67
N ASP A 54 -6.83 4.62 -5.04
CA ASP A 54 -7.72 5.68 -5.51
C ASP A 54 -6.90 6.93 -5.85
N ASP A 55 -6.90 7.30 -7.14
CA ASP A 55 -6.28 8.51 -7.68
C ASP A 55 -7.30 9.51 -8.27
N THR A 56 -8.59 9.35 -7.95
CA THR A 56 -9.68 10.20 -8.47
C THR A 56 -9.59 11.63 -7.94
N LEU A 57 -8.99 11.82 -6.77
CA LEU A 57 -8.69 13.13 -6.21
C LEU A 57 -7.49 13.74 -6.94
N ALA A 58 -7.69 14.94 -7.50
CA ALA A 58 -6.67 15.61 -8.30
C ALA A 58 -5.38 15.93 -7.50
N GLU A 59 -5.50 16.12 -6.19
CA GLU A 59 -4.41 16.58 -5.33
C GLU A 59 -3.74 15.46 -4.52
N VAL A 60 -4.40 14.32 -4.34
CA VAL A 60 -3.93 13.24 -3.47
C VAL A 60 -4.17 11.87 -4.08
N VAL A 61 -3.35 10.91 -3.68
CA VAL A 61 -3.50 9.50 -4.01
C VAL A 61 -3.60 8.76 -2.70
N SER A 62 -4.60 7.90 -2.59
CA SER A 62 -4.80 7.08 -1.40
C SER A 62 -4.79 5.60 -1.77
N GLY A 63 -4.39 4.76 -0.82
CA GLY A 63 -4.43 3.33 -0.97
C GLY A 63 -4.90 2.66 0.30
N SER A 64 -5.57 1.52 0.17
CA SER A 64 -5.96 0.70 1.32
C SER A 64 -5.85 -0.78 1.00
N CYS A 65 -5.50 -1.58 1.99
CA CYS A 65 -5.49 -3.04 1.90
C CYS A 65 -6.41 -3.65 2.96
N TRP A 66 -6.96 -4.81 2.62
CA TRP A 66 -7.70 -5.65 3.58
C TRP A 66 -6.78 -6.62 4.30
N MET A 67 -5.70 -7.02 3.63
CA MET A 67 -4.64 -7.86 4.15
C MET A 67 -3.31 -7.14 3.94
N ASP A 68 -2.65 -6.74 5.03
CA ASP A 68 -1.36 -6.04 4.99
C ASP A 68 -0.18 -7.02 4.82
N SER A 69 -0.32 -7.94 3.87
CA SER A 69 0.67 -8.97 3.50
C SER A 69 1.69 -8.44 2.50
N PHE A 70 1.30 -7.45 1.68
CA PHE A 70 2.20 -6.74 0.78
C PHE A 70 2.68 -5.43 1.41
N ASN A 71 3.99 -5.35 1.67
CA ASN A 71 4.62 -4.17 2.26
C ASN A 71 4.71 -3.02 1.25
N MET A 72 3.62 -2.25 1.14
CA MET A 72 3.52 -1.13 0.21
C MET A 72 4.53 -0.03 0.52
N ARG A 73 4.93 0.13 1.78
CA ARG A 73 5.94 1.11 2.18
C ARG A 73 7.31 0.78 1.57
N GLU A 74 7.75 -0.47 1.71
CA GLU A 74 9.01 -0.94 1.13
C GLU A 74 8.98 -0.87 -0.40
N PHE A 75 7.84 -1.20 -1.02
CA PHE A 75 7.67 -1.01 -2.46
C PHE A 75 7.83 0.45 -2.88
N MET A 76 7.21 1.38 -2.15
CA MET A 76 7.33 2.83 -2.38
C MET A 76 8.78 3.31 -2.25
N GLU A 77 9.52 2.85 -1.23
CA GLU A 77 10.95 3.15 -1.07
C GLU A 77 11.76 2.65 -2.28
N ASN A 78 11.49 1.44 -2.77
CA ASN A 78 12.17 0.84 -3.91
C ASN A 78 11.93 1.58 -5.24
N ILE A 79 10.76 2.19 -5.42
CA ILE A 79 10.47 3.04 -6.59
C ILE A 79 10.89 4.51 -6.39
N GLY A 80 11.52 4.82 -5.24
CA GLY A 80 12.08 6.13 -4.92
C GLY A 80 11.06 7.17 -4.46
N VAL A 81 9.89 6.75 -3.97
CA VAL A 81 8.93 7.66 -3.32
C VAL A 81 9.48 8.05 -1.95
N ASP A 82 9.35 9.34 -1.61
CA ASP A 82 9.70 9.84 -0.29
C ASP A 82 8.62 9.43 0.72
N VAL A 83 8.85 8.28 1.38
CA VAL A 83 7.88 7.69 2.31
C VAL A 83 7.65 8.51 3.57
N GLU A 84 8.52 9.47 3.91
CA GLU A 84 8.30 10.38 5.04
C GLU A 84 7.13 11.34 4.76
N LYS A 85 6.82 11.57 3.49
CA LYS A 85 5.68 12.38 3.05
C LYS A 85 4.38 11.59 2.94
N VAL A 86 4.45 10.26 3.03
CA VAL A 86 3.29 9.39 3.01
C VAL A 86 2.69 9.33 4.42
N LYS A 87 1.39 9.64 4.53
CA LYS A 87 0.65 9.48 5.79
C LYS A 87 0.04 8.09 5.80
N TRP A 88 0.39 7.29 6.80
CA TRP A 88 -0.13 5.94 7.00
C TRP A 88 -1.16 5.94 8.13
N ASP A 89 -2.24 5.18 7.96
CA ASP A 89 -3.26 4.95 8.98
C ASP A 89 -3.44 3.43 9.19
N SER A 90 -3.65 3.02 10.44
CA SER A 90 -3.60 1.62 10.93
C SER A 90 -4.89 1.20 11.62
#